data_AF-A0A8C0GX00-F1
#
_entry.id   AF-A0A8C0GX00-F1
#
_cell.length_a   1.000
_cell.length_b   1.000
_cell.length_c   1.000
_cell.angle_alpha   90.00
_cell.angle_beta   90.00
_cell.angle_gamma   90.00
#
_symmetry.space_group_name_H-M   'P 1'
#
loop_
_entity.id
_entity.type
_entity.pdbx_description
1 polymer ?
#
loop_
_entity_poly.entity_id
_entity_poly.type
_entity_poly.pdbx_seq_one_letter_code
_entity_poly.pdbx_strand_id
1 'polypeptide(L)'
;MVLDNLKNVTFHFLVDLSRCHLPFPEYDPWKLVQQLPQPLRPQLLSKITELQLEEASLELCPYGEFCESRNQLQGILVSPEFREGFAALLRWQRRDKEEEVEMASREREVAFSAERLAVVCCEKIQTVMMHCGGRVEGSQASQVVHVVLHADGRRQVYLLHQERMDLGQLVQILSSLALEVDSIMGGMLCRKSMSILMQMLACRDPGEVLGMLERNRVPLQTSTHPDAYTLPSPGTEIPQEWYDSLDMSILNTFAPGDYVGYLDPEAPKECYQYAVVLEVLPDGVVPMYRIDLGAGHQEEVSANDLYQFKRVQVDGCGRALVPVPDQQQQQERQEAWYRQSLGQVKEEVDTCLAKIWELPEGERRKAIRRLYLRYHPDKNVGQEEMANEVCKYLREKIQDLEEGRNPRTAGNPRSPQASGSRGHPSSHRGFSASWDEWDGEARHHRQSRREFTSQRDRGFHYDFWSYHRAKAGCRPQAKEAGRWLRQAQSDLRAAGHDVGQRCTNWVFYKVHRAVEKALAAAVYNRGERFEREQTLASLAQKVAAYDPRLEGLPAQVAELRRHGVDDKTTQYPSYHPPPTIPNEAFLAGEEQEVLRLAQGLLDVLQAHMARR
;
A
#
# COMPACT_ATOMS: atom_id res chain seq x y z
N MET A 1 11.80 35.62 17.81
CA MET A 1 13.11 35.80 18.46
C MET A 1 13.27 37.28 18.83
N VAL A 2 13.70 37.60 20.04
CA VAL A 2 13.83 39.01 20.47
C VAL A 2 15.20 39.54 20.03
N LEU A 3 15.23 40.32 18.96
CA LEU A 3 16.46 40.87 18.37
C LEU A 3 17.27 41.74 19.35
N ASP A 4 16.62 42.32 20.36
CA ASP A 4 17.27 43.18 21.34
C ASP A 4 18.22 42.40 22.27
N ASN A 5 18.02 41.08 22.46
CA ASN A 5 18.93 40.25 23.26
C ASN A 5 20.26 39.96 22.52
N LEU A 6 20.27 40.00 21.19
CA LEU A 6 21.44 39.66 20.37
C LEU A 6 22.41 40.85 20.18
N LYS A 7 21.88 42.08 20.25
CA LYS A 7 22.63 43.34 20.04
C LYS A 7 23.75 43.55 21.06
N ASN A 8 23.60 43.01 22.26
CA ASN A 8 24.51 43.29 23.37
C ASN A 8 25.63 42.23 23.53
N VAL A 9 25.60 41.16 22.75
CA VAL A 9 26.51 40.01 22.94
C VAL A 9 27.40 39.76 21.72
N THR A 10 26.88 39.88 20.49
CA THR A 10 27.64 39.41 19.30
C THR A 10 27.60 40.37 18.11
N PHE A 11 26.56 41.18 17.95
CA PHE A 11 26.42 42.07 16.79
C PHE A 11 26.36 43.53 17.20
N HIS A 12 27.23 44.36 16.63
CA HIS A 12 27.28 45.80 16.91
C HIS A 12 25.98 46.55 16.58
N PHE A 13 25.22 46.06 15.60
CA PHE A 13 24.01 46.73 15.12
C PHE A 13 23.06 45.73 14.45
N LEU A 14 21.79 45.70 14.91
CA LEU A 14 20.70 44.90 14.33
C LEU A 14 19.46 45.77 14.16
N VAL A 15 18.83 45.71 12.98
CA VAL A 15 17.60 46.45 12.68
C VAL A 15 16.52 45.48 12.28
N ASP A 16 15.38 45.57 12.94
CA ASP A 16 14.16 44.90 12.52
C ASP A 16 13.46 45.77 11.47
N LEU A 17 13.55 45.37 10.19
CA LEU A 17 12.95 46.12 9.09
C LEU A 17 11.42 46.22 9.20
N SER A 18 10.75 45.33 9.94
CA SER A 18 9.30 45.43 10.18
C SER A 18 8.93 46.63 11.04
N ARG A 19 9.86 47.12 11.86
CA ARG A 19 9.70 48.31 12.72
C ARG A 19 10.02 49.60 11.96
N CYS A 20 10.43 49.52 10.69
CA CYS A 20 10.70 50.70 9.86
C CYS A 20 9.43 51.32 9.24
N HIS A 21 8.23 50.84 9.60
CA HIS A 21 6.93 51.39 9.18
C HIS A 21 6.78 51.61 7.67
N LEU A 22 7.38 50.73 6.86
CA LEU A 22 7.24 50.77 5.41
C LEU A 22 5.83 50.26 5.03
N PRO A 23 5.10 50.94 4.10
CA PRO A 23 3.78 50.50 3.69
C PRO A 23 3.86 49.14 2.96
N PHE A 24 3.36 48.09 3.59
CA PHE A 24 3.16 46.77 2.97
C PHE A 24 1.74 46.72 2.38
N PRO A 25 1.50 46.21 1.16
CA PRO A 25 2.39 45.40 0.31
C PRO A 25 3.16 46.19 -0.78
N GLU A 26 3.06 47.52 -0.80
CA GLU A 26 3.57 48.37 -1.89
C GLU A 26 5.10 48.39 -1.98
N TYR A 27 5.79 48.17 -0.87
CA TYR A 27 7.25 48.21 -0.80
C TYR A 27 7.81 46.93 -0.17
N ASP A 28 8.66 46.21 -0.91
CA ASP A 28 9.50 45.14 -0.39
C ASP A 28 10.71 45.77 0.34
N PRO A 29 10.80 45.66 1.69
CA PRO A 29 11.88 46.28 2.45
C PRO A 29 13.26 45.82 1.99
N TRP A 30 13.39 44.59 1.49
CA TRP A 30 14.66 44.06 1.03
C TRP A 30 15.09 44.67 -0.31
N LYS A 31 14.16 44.92 -1.23
CA LYS A 31 14.47 45.64 -2.48
C LYS A 31 14.96 47.05 -2.22
N LEU A 32 14.40 47.74 -1.23
CA LEU A 32 14.86 49.08 -0.83
C LEU A 32 16.26 49.04 -0.22
N VAL A 33 16.54 48.08 0.66
CA VAL A 33 17.89 47.88 1.21
C VAL A 33 18.92 47.59 0.12
N GLN A 34 18.54 46.89 -0.95
CA GLN A 34 19.43 46.65 -2.10
C GLN A 34 19.75 47.91 -2.90
N GLN A 35 18.96 48.98 -2.80
CA GLN A 35 19.27 50.25 -3.46
C GLN A 35 20.35 51.07 -2.73
N LEU A 36 20.68 50.71 -1.48
CA LEU A 36 21.78 51.36 -0.76
C LEU A 36 23.12 51.07 -1.45
N PRO A 37 24.05 52.06 -1.44
CA PRO A 37 25.42 51.86 -1.88
C PRO A 37 26.06 50.66 -1.19
N GLN A 38 26.86 49.88 -1.93
CA GLN A 38 27.47 48.64 -1.44
C GLN A 38 28.17 48.75 -0.08
N PRO A 39 28.92 49.85 0.23
CA PRO A 39 29.56 50.02 1.55
C PRO A 39 28.60 50.21 2.72
N LEU A 40 27.36 50.63 2.46
CA LEU A 40 26.34 50.95 3.46
C LEU A 40 25.23 49.90 3.52
N ARG A 41 25.30 48.85 2.69
CA ARG A 41 24.26 47.85 2.58
C ARG A 41 24.36 46.86 3.75
N PRO A 42 23.37 46.80 4.66
CA PRO A 42 23.38 45.85 5.77
C PRO A 42 23.27 44.40 5.25
N GLN A 43 23.86 43.47 6.00
CA GLN A 43 23.73 42.04 5.74
C GLN A 43 22.54 41.49 6.53
N LEU A 44 21.81 40.54 5.92
CA LEU A 44 20.78 39.79 6.64
C LEU A 44 21.45 38.91 7.69
N LEU A 45 20.89 38.88 8.90
CA LEU A 45 21.40 38.01 9.97
C LEU A 45 21.48 36.54 9.51
N SER A 46 20.46 36.08 8.79
CA SER A 46 20.40 34.73 8.20
C SER A 46 21.52 34.41 7.18
N LYS A 47 22.28 35.40 6.70
CA LYS A 47 23.44 35.17 5.81
C LYS A 47 24.75 34.94 6.56
N ILE A 48 24.83 35.41 7.80
CA ILE A 48 26.05 35.35 8.62
C ILE A 48 25.92 34.39 9.80
N THR A 49 24.70 33.95 10.11
CA THR A 49 24.43 32.97 11.16
C THR A 49 23.77 31.72 10.64
N GLU A 50 24.07 30.60 11.30
CA GLU A 50 23.42 29.32 11.09
C GLU A 50 22.53 28.98 12.28
N LEU A 51 21.32 28.47 12.05
CA LEU A 51 20.45 27.99 13.13
C LEU A 51 20.71 26.50 13.33
N GLN A 52 21.18 26.11 14.52
CA GLN A 52 21.47 24.72 14.86
C GLN A 52 20.60 24.22 16.00
N LEU A 53 20.37 22.91 16.02
CA LEU A 53 19.70 22.22 17.12
C LEU A 53 20.61 22.22 18.36
N GLU A 54 20.07 22.60 19.51
CA GLU A 54 20.81 22.52 20.78
C GLU A 54 20.66 21.12 21.37
N GLU A 55 21.49 20.18 20.90
CA GLU A 55 21.44 18.74 21.26
C GLU A 55 21.43 18.49 22.77
N ALA A 56 22.19 19.27 23.54
CA ALA A 56 22.27 19.13 25.00
C ALA A 56 20.94 19.40 25.73
N SER A 57 20.01 20.10 25.09
CA SER A 57 18.70 20.47 25.63
C SER A 57 17.52 19.77 24.95
N LEU A 58 17.82 18.91 23.97
CA LEU A 58 16.84 18.14 23.24
C LEU A 58 16.25 17.06 24.15
N GLU A 59 14.93 17.11 24.35
CA GLU A 59 14.22 16.09 25.13
C GLU A 59 13.39 15.25 24.16
N LEU A 60 13.78 13.98 23.97
CA LEU A 60 13.06 13.04 23.12
C LEU A 60 11.72 12.65 23.77
N CYS A 61 10.74 12.34 22.93
CA CYS A 61 9.45 11.84 23.41
C CYS A 61 9.63 10.56 24.23
N PRO A 62 9.07 10.46 25.45
CA PRO A 62 9.23 9.29 26.32
C PRO A 62 8.59 8.04 25.74
N TYR A 63 7.63 8.20 24.82
CA TYR A 63 7.00 7.11 24.10
C TYR A 63 7.86 6.57 22.95
N GLY A 64 8.85 7.31 22.45
CA GLY A 64 9.79 6.85 21.42
C GLY A 64 9.12 6.26 20.18
N GLU A 65 9.34 4.97 19.93
CA GLU A 65 8.72 4.20 18.83
C GLU A 65 7.24 3.87 19.06
N PHE A 66 6.73 4.06 20.27
CA PHE A 66 5.32 3.88 20.62
C PHE A 66 4.54 5.20 20.57
N CYS A 67 5.16 6.30 20.16
CA CYS A 67 4.48 7.59 20.01
C CYS A 67 3.46 7.52 18.88
N GLU A 68 2.17 7.66 19.22
CA GLU A 68 1.05 7.56 18.28
C GLU A 68 1.15 8.58 17.14
N SER A 69 1.31 9.87 17.45
CA SER A 69 1.41 10.96 16.46
C SER A 69 2.54 10.77 15.47
N ARG A 70 3.71 10.30 15.95
CA ARG A 70 4.86 9.98 15.11
C ARG A 70 4.53 8.81 14.18
N ASN A 71 3.97 7.73 14.73
CA ASN A 71 3.66 6.51 13.99
C ASN A 71 2.54 6.72 12.97
N GLN A 72 1.59 7.61 13.26
CA GLN A 72 0.57 8.06 12.33
C GLN A 72 1.20 8.76 11.13
N LEU A 73 1.99 9.82 11.35
CA LEU A 73 2.66 10.57 10.29
C LEU A 73 3.62 9.69 9.48
N GLN A 74 4.46 8.91 10.15
CA GLN A 74 5.37 7.97 9.49
C GLN A 74 4.59 6.93 8.69
N GLY A 75 3.48 6.44 9.24
CA GLY A 75 2.59 5.49 8.59
C GLY A 75 1.96 6.03 7.31
N ILE A 76 1.60 7.32 7.25
CA ILE A 76 1.16 7.99 6.03
C ILE A 76 2.33 8.11 5.04
N LEU A 77 3.47 8.65 5.47
CA LEU A 77 4.62 8.92 4.59
C LEU A 77 5.16 7.68 3.88
N VAL A 78 5.15 6.52 4.54
CA VAL A 78 5.61 5.24 3.96
C VAL A 78 4.53 4.53 3.15
N SER A 79 3.28 5.00 3.17
CA SER A 79 2.17 4.25 2.61
C SER A 79 2.14 4.29 1.08
N PRO A 80 1.68 3.20 0.42
CA PRO A 80 1.47 3.21 -1.02
C PRO A 80 0.41 4.23 -1.44
N GLU A 81 -0.60 4.47 -0.61
CA GLU A 81 -1.66 5.46 -0.86
C GLU A 81 -1.12 6.88 -0.91
N PHE A 82 -0.18 7.23 -0.03
CA PHE A 82 0.48 8.54 -0.05
C PHE A 82 1.37 8.70 -1.28
N ARG A 83 2.16 7.66 -1.62
CA ARG A 83 3.00 7.66 -2.82
C ARG A 83 2.18 7.85 -4.09
N GLU A 84 1.09 7.08 -4.22
CA GLU A 84 0.17 7.19 -5.36
C GLU A 84 -0.52 8.55 -5.36
N GLY A 85 -0.97 9.00 -4.19
CA GLY A 85 -1.63 10.28 -4.04
C GLY A 85 -0.75 11.46 -4.43
N PHE A 86 0.53 11.40 -4.06
CA PHE A 86 1.52 12.40 -4.42
C PHE A 86 1.80 12.39 -5.92
N ALA A 87 1.94 11.21 -6.52
CA ALA A 87 2.13 11.07 -7.96
C ALA A 87 0.91 11.60 -8.74
N ALA A 88 -0.31 11.28 -8.29
CA ALA A 88 -1.55 11.81 -8.86
C ALA A 88 -1.63 13.33 -8.76
N LEU A 89 -1.20 13.89 -7.63
CA LEU A 89 -1.16 15.33 -7.41
C LEU A 89 -0.19 16.05 -8.36
N LEU A 90 1.02 15.49 -8.55
CA LEU A 90 2.00 16.00 -9.51
C LEU A 90 1.46 16.00 -10.94
N ARG A 91 0.83 14.89 -11.37
CA ARG A 91 0.21 14.77 -12.71
C ARG A 91 -0.92 15.78 -12.89
N TRP A 92 -1.81 15.88 -11.90
CA TRP A 92 -2.97 16.76 -11.95
C TRP A 92 -2.57 18.23 -12.08
N GLN A 93 -1.53 18.67 -11.37
CA GLN A 93 -1.02 20.04 -11.49
C GLN A 93 -0.47 20.36 -12.90
N ARG A 94 0.07 19.36 -13.60
CA ARG A 94 0.71 19.53 -14.92
C ARG A 94 -0.28 19.59 -16.08
N ARG A 95 -1.53 19.19 -15.87
CA ARG A 95 -2.59 19.14 -16.90
C ARG A 95 -2.95 20.50 -17.52
N ASP A 96 -2.48 21.60 -16.92
CA ASP A 96 -2.65 22.97 -17.42
C ASP A 96 -1.47 23.46 -18.31
N LYS A 97 -0.47 22.63 -18.65
CA LYS A 97 0.68 23.02 -19.50
C LYS A 97 0.99 22.00 -20.60
N GLU A 98 1.02 22.47 -21.85
CA GLU A 98 1.27 21.72 -23.12
C GLU A 98 2.72 21.17 -23.28
N GLU A 99 3.41 20.78 -22.20
CA GLU A 99 4.79 20.27 -22.24
C GLU A 99 4.83 18.77 -21.89
N GLU A 100 4.12 17.95 -22.67
CA GLU A 100 3.92 16.51 -22.40
C GLU A 100 5.10 15.61 -22.77
N VAL A 101 6.03 16.03 -23.63
CA VAL A 101 6.98 15.08 -24.27
C VAL A 101 8.36 15.04 -23.61
N GLU A 102 8.85 16.13 -23.04
CA GLU A 102 10.21 16.20 -22.49
C GLU A 102 10.30 15.78 -21.01
N MET A 103 9.16 15.77 -20.30
CA MET A 103 9.04 15.48 -18.87
C MET A 103 8.61 14.05 -18.52
N ALA A 104 8.07 13.28 -19.47
CA ALA A 104 7.78 11.84 -19.30
C ALA A 104 9.06 11.03 -18.97
N SER A 105 10.23 11.61 -19.26
CA SER A 105 11.57 11.14 -18.88
C SER A 105 11.85 11.35 -17.38
N ARG A 106 11.42 12.49 -16.80
CA ARG A 106 11.65 12.85 -15.39
C ARG A 106 10.66 12.19 -14.43
N GLU A 107 9.47 11.83 -14.91
CA GLU A 107 8.49 11.06 -14.11
C GLU A 107 8.98 9.65 -13.76
N ARG A 108 9.96 9.11 -14.51
CA ARG A 108 10.56 7.80 -14.21
C ARG A 108 11.65 7.84 -13.13
N GLU A 109 12.13 9.01 -12.73
CA GLU A 109 13.31 9.13 -11.83
C GLU A 109 13.03 9.64 -10.42
N VAL A 110 11.81 10.12 -10.11
CA VAL A 110 11.52 10.66 -8.77
C VAL A 110 10.45 9.84 -8.07
N ALA A 111 10.86 8.73 -7.46
CA ALA A 111 10.08 8.06 -6.43
C ALA A 111 10.37 8.72 -5.08
N PHE A 112 9.35 9.24 -4.41
CA PHE A 112 9.48 9.65 -3.01
C PHE A 112 9.84 8.40 -2.19
N SER A 113 11.07 8.34 -1.68
CA SER A 113 11.49 7.33 -0.71
C SER A 113 11.38 7.92 0.69
N ALA A 114 10.52 7.34 1.51
CA ALA A 114 10.35 7.73 2.91
C ALA A 114 11.64 7.55 3.73
N GLU A 115 12.60 6.74 3.26
CA GLU A 115 13.92 6.59 3.90
C GLU A 115 14.76 7.88 3.85
N ARG A 116 14.42 8.81 2.94
CA ARG A 116 15.04 10.14 2.85
C ARG A 116 14.49 11.11 3.91
N LEU A 117 13.42 10.76 4.62
CA LEU A 117 12.78 11.61 5.62
C LEU A 117 12.48 10.83 6.91
N ALA A 118 13.26 11.11 7.96
CA ALA A 118 13.08 10.50 9.28
C ALA A 118 12.34 11.46 10.21
N VAL A 119 11.25 11.01 10.83
CA VAL A 119 10.49 11.80 11.80
C VAL A 119 10.87 11.41 13.24
N VAL A 120 11.25 12.40 14.04
CA VAL A 120 11.60 12.26 15.46
C VAL A 120 10.65 13.10 16.30
N CYS A 121 9.99 12.48 17.28
CA CYS A 121 9.11 13.19 18.21
C CYS A 121 9.87 13.58 19.49
N CYS A 122 9.67 14.81 19.95
CA CYS A 122 10.38 15.43 21.07
C CYS A 122 9.42 16.10 22.05
N GLU A 123 9.71 16.06 23.35
CA GLU A 123 9.01 16.86 24.36
C GLU A 123 9.43 18.33 24.32
N LYS A 124 10.66 18.59 23.91
CA LYS A 124 11.27 19.91 23.84
C LYS A 124 12.30 19.98 22.73
N ILE A 125 12.18 21.02 21.90
CA ILE A 125 13.11 21.34 20.82
C ILE A 125 13.59 22.76 21.06
N GLN A 126 14.91 22.94 21.17
CA GLN A 126 15.53 24.25 21.24
C GLN A 126 16.57 24.40 20.15
N THR A 127 16.63 25.59 19.57
CA THR A 127 17.65 25.97 18.61
C THR A 127 18.47 27.12 19.13
N VAL A 128 19.70 27.20 18.63
CA VAL A 128 20.66 28.23 18.94
C VAL A 128 21.28 28.73 17.63
N MET A 129 21.66 30.00 17.61
CA MET A 129 22.31 30.60 16.46
C MET A 129 23.83 30.48 16.63
N MET A 130 24.49 30.12 15.54
CA MET A 130 25.93 30.00 15.44
C MET A 130 26.46 31.08 14.52
N HIS A 131 27.53 31.76 14.92
CA HIS A 131 28.22 32.78 14.14
C HIS A 131 29.73 32.49 14.18
N CYS A 132 30.36 32.30 13.01
CA CYS A 132 31.78 31.95 12.90
C CYS A 132 32.19 30.73 13.76
N GLY A 133 31.32 29.72 13.86
CA GLY A 133 31.56 28.51 14.67
C GLY A 133 31.34 28.71 16.18
N GLY A 134 31.10 29.94 16.63
CA GLY A 134 30.77 30.27 18.01
C GLY A 134 29.27 30.37 18.24
N ARG A 135 28.83 29.95 19.43
CA ARG A 135 27.45 30.12 19.89
C ARG A 135 27.14 31.59 20.15
N VAL A 136 26.00 32.08 19.65
CA VAL A 136 25.47 33.41 19.99
C VAL A 136 24.69 33.32 21.31
N GLU A 137 25.17 33.98 22.36
CA GLU A 137 24.47 33.95 23.65
C GLU A 137 23.11 34.68 23.58
N GLY A 138 22.14 34.20 24.36
CA GLY A 138 20.79 34.76 24.36
C GLY A 138 19.97 34.46 23.10
N SER A 139 20.51 33.70 22.15
CA SER A 139 19.81 33.33 20.91
C SER A 139 18.95 32.07 21.01
N GLN A 140 18.85 31.47 22.20
CA GLN A 140 18.08 30.23 22.41
C GLN A 140 16.60 30.48 22.11
N ALA A 141 15.99 29.60 21.32
CA ALA A 141 14.59 29.69 20.97
C ALA A 141 13.94 28.30 20.95
N SER A 142 12.79 28.17 21.61
CA SER A 142 11.97 26.97 21.50
C SER A 142 11.37 26.87 20.10
N GLN A 143 11.39 25.65 19.54
CA GLN A 143 10.84 25.34 18.23
C GLN A 143 9.71 24.31 18.34
N VAL A 144 8.81 24.37 17.36
CA VAL A 144 7.74 23.38 17.17
C VAL A 144 8.20 22.29 16.20
N VAL A 145 9.01 22.68 15.21
CA VAL A 145 9.59 21.81 14.20
C VAL A 145 10.99 22.32 13.85
N HIS A 146 11.93 21.40 13.68
CA HIS A 146 13.27 21.69 13.19
C HIS A 146 13.73 20.59 12.24
N VAL A 147 14.41 20.96 11.16
CA VAL A 147 14.88 20.03 10.13
C VAL A 147 16.38 20.08 10.07
N VAL A 148 17.02 18.92 10.19
CA VAL A 148 18.45 18.73 10.00
C VAL A 148 18.68 17.98 8.69
N LEU A 149 19.48 18.57 7.80
CA LEU A 149 19.90 17.94 6.56
C LEU A 149 21.25 17.25 6.79
N HIS A 150 21.28 15.94 6.57
CA HIS A 150 22.48 15.13 6.65
C HIS A 150 23.28 15.18 5.34
N ALA A 151 24.57 14.91 5.41
CA ALA A 151 25.48 14.95 4.24
C ALA A 151 25.10 13.94 3.14
N ASP A 152 24.40 12.86 3.50
CA ASP A 152 23.87 11.86 2.58
C ASP A 152 22.54 12.26 1.93
N GLY A 153 22.05 13.48 2.20
CA GLY A 153 20.80 14.00 1.66
C GLY A 153 19.55 13.52 2.38
N ARG A 154 19.68 12.76 3.49
CA ARG A 154 18.55 12.44 4.37
C ARG A 154 18.17 13.66 5.21
N ARG A 155 16.87 13.79 5.46
CA ARG A 155 16.29 14.86 6.27
C ARG A 155 15.76 14.27 7.55
N GLN A 156 16.18 14.82 8.68
CA GLN A 156 15.67 14.45 9.98
C GLN A 156 14.80 15.57 10.51
N VAL A 157 13.52 15.30 10.67
CA VAL A 157 12.51 16.26 11.09
C VAL A 157 12.17 16.01 12.56
N TYR A 158 12.57 16.94 13.42
CA TYR A 158 12.23 16.96 14.84
C TYR A 158 10.90 17.69 15.03
N LEU A 159 9.94 17.04 15.67
CA LEU A 159 8.58 17.52 15.89
C LEU A 159 8.24 17.54 17.37
N LEU A 160 7.62 18.63 17.84
CA LEU A 160 7.10 18.71 19.20
C LEU A 160 5.95 17.70 19.39
N HIS A 161 5.87 17.08 20.56
CA HIS A 161 4.86 16.09 20.89
C HIS A 161 3.44 16.70 20.95
N GLN A 162 2.47 16.00 20.34
CA GLN A 162 1.13 16.51 20.03
C GLN A 162 0.33 16.97 21.27
N GLU A 163 0.47 16.33 22.43
CA GLU A 163 -0.24 16.74 23.66
C GLU A 163 0.14 18.16 24.14
N ARG A 164 1.25 18.71 23.65
CA ARG A 164 1.70 20.08 23.95
C ARG A 164 1.35 21.08 22.84
N MET A 165 0.59 20.66 21.84
CA MET A 165 0.38 21.45 20.63
C MET A 165 -1.01 22.08 20.55
N ASP A 166 -1.06 23.35 20.20
CA ASP A 166 -2.28 23.97 19.69
C ASP A 166 -2.48 23.68 18.19
N LEU A 167 -3.67 24.02 17.68
CA LEU A 167 -4.02 23.83 16.26
C LEU A 167 -3.07 24.59 15.31
N GLY A 168 -2.60 25.77 15.70
CA GLY A 168 -1.66 26.56 14.90
C GLY A 168 -0.29 25.88 14.79
N GLN A 169 0.19 25.29 15.90
CA GLN A 169 1.43 24.54 15.94
C GLN A 169 1.36 23.24 15.12
N LEU A 170 0.21 22.56 15.13
CA LEU A 170 -0.02 21.39 14.25
C LEU A 170 0.05 21.78 12.76
N VAL A 171 -0.60 22.89 12.38
CA VAL A 171 -0.52 23.42 11.01
C VAL A 171 0.91 23.76 10.62
N GLN A 172 1.70 24.32 11.55
CA GLN A 172 3.12 24.62 11.32
C GLN A 172 3.95 23.35 11.05
N ILE A 173 3.71 22.26 11.79
CA ILE A 173 4.33 20.97 11.53
C ILE A 173 3.98 20.47 10.14
N LEU A 174 2.67 20.39 9.83
CA LEU A 174 2.20 19.83 8.56
C LEU A 174 2.70 20.65 7.36
N SER A 175 2.75 21.98 7.52
CA SER A 175 3.31 22.87 6.50
C SER A 175 4.81 22.64 6.30
N SER A 176 5.57 22.45 7.39
CA SER A 176 7.01 22.19 7.30
C SER A 176 7.28 20.84 6.66
N LEU A 177 6.57 19.78 7.06
CA LEU A 177 6.66 18.47 6.44
C LEU A 177 6.33 18.50 4.94
N ALA A 178 5.27 19.22 4.55
CA ALA A 178 4.90 19.37 3.14
C ALA A 178 6.02 20.04 2.33
N LEU A 179 6.68 21.07 2.88
CA LEU A 179 7.82 21.73 2.26
C LEU A 179 9.02 20.77 2.12
N GLU A 180 9.30 19.97 3.14
CA GLU A 180 10.38 18.98 3.08
C GLU A 180 10.11 17.90 2.04
N VAL A 181 8.87 17.39 1.97
CA VAL A 181 8.46 16.40 0.96
C VAL A 181 8.59 16.99 -0.45
N ASP A 182 8.06 18.19 -0.70
CA ASP A 182 8.18 18.84 -2.01
C ASP A 182 9.64 19.11 -2.38
N SER A 183 10.45 19.56 -1.43
CA SER A 183 11.86 19.85 -1.64
C SER A 183 12.71 18.59 -1.88
N ILE A 184 12.40 17.45 -1.26
CA ILE A 184 12.99 16.13 -1.61
C ILE A 184 12.72 15.78 -3.07
N MET A 185 11.55 16.19 -3.56
CA MET A 185 11.05 15.95 -4.91
C MET A 185 11.45 17.05 -5.91
N GLY A 186 12.29 18.01 -5.51
CA GLY A 186 12.80 19.06 -6.39
C GLY A 186 11.97 20.34 -6.44
N GLY A 187 11.04 20.56 -5.51
CA GLY A 187 10.30 21.82 -5.38
C GLY A 187 9.31 22.08 -6.52
N MET A 188 8.56 21.05 -6.91
CA MET A 188 7.76 21.06 -8.14
C MET A 188 6.30 21.48 -7.91
N LEU A 189 5.83 21.49 -6.66
CA LEU A 189 4.42 21.72 -6.36
C LEU A 189 4.04 23.22 -6.32
N CYS A 190 2.89 23.54 -6.91
CA CYS A 190 2.28 24.86 -6.83
C CYS A 190 1.53 25.03 -5.50
N ARG A 191 1.14 26.26 -5.17
CA ARG A 191 0.46 26.58 -3.90
C ARG A 191 -0.81 25.76 -3.65
N LYS A 192 -1.60 25.50 -4.70
CA LYS A 192 -2.84 24.70 -4.60
C LYS A 192 -2.51 23.25 -4.26
N SER A 193 -1.53 22.66 -4.94
CA SER A 193 -1.08 21.29 -4.67
C SER A 193 -0.41 21.15 -3.30
N MET A 194 0.37 22.14 -2.88
CA MET A 194 0.93 22.18 -1.52
C MET A 194 -0.16 22.12 -0.44
N SER A 195 -1.30 22.79 -0.65
CA SER A 195 -2.44 22.71 0.26
C SER A 195 -3.10 21.32 0.29
N ILE A 196 -3.06 20.57 -0.82
CA ILE A 196 -3.58 19.20 -0.90
C ILE A 196 -2.58 18.23 -0.25
N LEU A 197 -1.28 18.43 -0.44
CA LEU A 197 -0.22 17.67 0.24
C LEU A 197 -0.32 17.81 1.77
N MET A 198 -0.56 19.02 2.27
CA MET A 198 -0.79 19.24 3.71
C MET A 198 -2.01 18.48 4.22
N GLN A 199 -3.10 18.41 3.45
CA GLN A 199 -4.29 17.62 3.81
C GLN A 199 -3.99 16.12 3.79
N MET A 200 -3.18 15.65 2.83
CA MET A 200 -2.69 14.27 2.76
C MET A 200 -1.91 13.87 4.01
N LEU A 201 -1.01 14.74 4.49
CA LEU A 201 -0.24 14.51 5.71
C LEU A 201 -1.10 14.61 6.98
N ALA A 202 -2.26 15.25 6.91
CA ALA A 202 -3.22 15.35 8.00
C ALA A 202 -4.18 14.14 8.08
N CYS A 203 -4.15 13.23 7.10
CA CYS A 203 -4.97 12.01 7.12
C CYS A 203 -4.61 11.12 8.32
N ARG A 204 -5.62 10.47 8.89
CA ARG A 204 -5.42 9.64 10.09
C ARG A 204 -4.89 8.27 9.76
N ASP A 205 -5.30 7.74 8.62
CA ASP A 205 -4.86 6.48 8.07
C ASP A 205 -4.58 6.62 6.56
N PRO A 206 -3.76 5.72 6.01
CA PRO A 206 -3.44 5.74 4.58
C PRO A 206 -4.66 5.66 3.65
N GLY A 207 -5.73 4.97 4.04
CA GLY A 207 -6.93 4.80 3.23
C GLY A 207 -7.70 6.10 3.02
N GLU A 208 -7.67 7.02 4.00
CA GLU A 208 -8.27 8.35 3.88
C GLU A 208 -7.65 9.21 2.78
N VAL A 209 -6.38 8.95 2.41
CA VAL A 209 -5.64 9.75 1.42
C VAL A 209 -6.37 9.77 0.07
N LEU A 210 -6.87 8.62 -0.37
CA LEU A 210 -7.56 8.50 -1.66
C LEU A 210 -8.90 9.27 -1.64
N GLY A 211 -9.70 9.10 -0.59
CA GLY A 211 -10.95 9.85 -0.43
C GLY A 211 -10.73 11.36 -0.24
N MET A 212 -9.58 11.77 0.29
CA MET A 212 -9.18 13.18 0.38
C MET A 212 -8.86 13.76 -1.01
N LEU A 213 -8.15 12.99 -1.85
CA LEU A 213 -7.85 13.39 -3.23
C LEU A 213 -9.10 13.50 -4.09
N GLU A 214 -10.04 12.57 -3.95
CA GLU A 214 -11.36 12.63 -4.62
C GLU A 214 -12.13 13.89 -4.23
N ARG A 215 -12.19 14.22 -2.93
CA ARG A 215 -12.81 15.45 -2.42
C ARG A 215 -12.18 16.71 -3.02
N ASN A 216 -10.87 16.68 -3.27
CA ASN A 216 -10.12 17.76 -3.94
C ASN A 216 -10.17 17.67 -5.48
N ARG A 217 -10.93 16.73 -6.04
CA ARG A 217 -11.11 16.49 -7.48
C ARG A 217 -9.79 16.19 -8.21
N VAL A 218 -8.86 15.52 -7.53
CA VAL A 218 -7.61 15.01 -8.12
C VAL A 218 -7.90 13.62 -8.70
N PRO A 219 -7.76 13.41 -10.02
CA PRO A 219 -8.00 12.11 -10.64
C PRO A 219 -6.97 11.08 -10.16
N LEU A 220 -7.44 9.99 -9.57
CA LEU A 220 -6.62 8.83 -9.25
C LEU A 220 -6.55 7.92 -10.48
N GLN A 221 -5.36 7.45 -10.83
CA GLN A 221 -5.24 6.29 -11.70
C GLN A 221 -5.13 5.05 -10.82
N THR A 222 -5.77 3.95 -11.23
CA THR A 222 -5.59 2.64 -10.61
C THR A 222 -4.15 2.19 -10.82
N SER A 223 -3.30 2.39 -9.83
CA SER A 223 -1.89 2.05 -9.93
C SER A 223 -1.64 0.57 -9.70
N THR A 224 -0.94 -0.03 -10.64
CA THR A 224 -0.53 -1.43 -10.67
C THR A 224 0.93 -1.55 -10.17
N HIS A 225 1.09 -2.07 -8.94
CA HIS A 225 2.30 -2.61 -8.25
C HIS A 225 3.24 -1.69 -7.45
N PRO A 226 3.99 -2.24 -6.44
CA PRO A 226 3.67 -3.29 -5.43
C PRO A 226 4.11 -2.85 -3.98
N ASP A 227 3.49 -3.25 -2.87
CA ASP A 227 3.89 -4.41 -2.03
C ASP A 227 2.90 -4.69 -0.87
N ALA A 228 1.67 -4.19 -0.95
CA ALA A 228 0.63 -4.43 0.07
C ALA A 228 -0.36 -5.53 -0.34
N TYR A 229 0.11 -6.62 -0.96
CA TYR A 229 -0.78 -7.72 -1.33
C TYR A 229 -0.87 -8.74 -0.20
N THR A 230 -2.09 -9.10 0.17
CA THR A 230 -2.34 -10.25 1.03
C THR A 230 -2.57 -11.47 0.17
N LEU A 231 -1.46 -11.99 -0.36
CA LEU A 231 -1.48 -13.18 -1.20
C LEU A 231 -1.77 -14.42 -0.33
N PRO A 232 -2.47 -15.43 -0.89
CA PRO A 232 -2.64 -16.72 -0.23
C PRO A 232 -1.29 -17.38 0.12
N SER A 233 -1.31 -18.36 1.02
CA SER A 233 -0.09 -19.07 1.40
C SER A 233 0.33 -20.01 0.26
N PRO A 234 1.64 -20.15 -0.03
CA PRO A 234 2.09 -21.17 -0.97
C PRO A 234 1.59 -22.58 -0.57
N GLY A 235 1.35 -23.43 -1.56
CA GLY A 235 0.72 -24.76 -1.45
C GLY A 235 -0.80 -24.77 -1.31
N THR A 236 -1.44 -23.61 -1.16
CA THR A 236 -2.90 -23.56 -1.18
C THR A 236 -3.42 -23.66 -2.61
N GLU A 237 -4.52 -24.39 -2.80
CA GLU A 237 -5.17 -24.51 -4.11
C GLU A 237 -5.68 -23.14 -4.57
N ILE A 238 -5.40 -22.81 -5.83
CA ILE A 238 -5.91 -21.63 -6.51
C ILE A 238 -7.39 -21.88 -6.77
N PRO A 239 -8.30 -21.02 -6.28
CA PRO A 239 -9.72 -21.16 -6.58
C PRO A 239 -9.98 -21.09 -8.09
N GLN A 240 -10.88 -21.92 -8.60
CA GLN A 240 -11.16 -22.07 -10.04
C GLN A 240 -11.58 -20.74 -10.70
N GLU A 241 -12.19 -19.82 -9.95
CA GLU A 241 -12.51 -18.49 -10.44
C GLU A 241 -11.29 -17.69 -10.89
N TRP A 242 -10.08 -18.02 -10.42
CA TRP A 242 -8.82 -17.34 -10.78
C TRP A 242 -8.04 -18.04 -11.88
N TYR A 243 -8.46 -19.22 -12.36
CA TYR A 243 -7.74 -19.92 -13.42
C TYR A 243 -7.70 -19.11 -14.74
N ASP A 244 -8.70 -18.28 -15.01
CA ASP A 244 -8.66 -17.38 -16.17
C ASP A 244 -7.63 -16.25 -16.05
N SER A 245 -7.22 -15.92 -14.82
CA SER A 245 -6.17 -14.95 -14.55
C SER A 245 -4.76 -15.51 -14.71
N LEU A 246 -4.58 -16.82 -14.89
CA LEU A 246 -3.28 -17.42 -15.20
C LEU A 246 -2.92 -17.17 -16.66
N ASP A 247 -1.71 -16.66 -16.89
CA ASP A 247 -1.15 -16.41 -18.21
C ASP A 247 -0.56 -17.68 -18.82
N MET A 248 -1.04 -18.01 -20.02
CA MET A 248 -0.72 -19.22 -20.78
C MET A 248 0.52 -19.05 -21.67
N SER A 249 1.17 -17.88 -21.67
CA SER A 249 2.38 -17.65 -22.45
C SER A 249 3.49 -18.66 -22.11
N ILE A 250 3.97 -19.38 -23.13
CA ILE A 250 5.13 -20.29 -23.04
C ILE A 250 6.47 -19.55 -22.89
N LEU A 251 6.46 -18.24 -23.06
CA LEU A 251 7.64 -17.38 -23.00
C LEU A 251 7.80 -16.72 -21.62
N ASN A 252 7.02 -17.16 -20.65
CA ASN A 252 7.10 -16.65 -19.28
C ASN A 252 8.44 -17.04 -18.66
N THR A 253 9.08 -16.05 -18.06
CA THR A 253 10.36 -16.18 -17.36
C THR A 253 10.15 -15.73 -15.93
N PHE A 254 10.77 -16.44 -14.99
CA PHE A 254 10.51 -16.25 -13.56
C PHE A 254 11.81 -15.89 -12.84
N ALA A 255 11.69 -14.99 -11.86
CA ALA A 255 12.77 -14.57 -10.99
C ALA A 255 12.57 -15.11 -9.56
N PRO A 256 13.66 -15.30 -8.79
CA PRO A 256 13.58 -15.56 -7.36
C PRO A 256 12.70 -14.52 -6.65
N GLY A 257 11.72 -14.99 -5.88
CA GLY A 257 10.71 -14.18 -5.20
C GLY A 257 9.37 -14.04 -5.94
N ASP A 258 9.27 -14.49 -7.19
CA ASP A 258 8.02 -14.38 -7.94
C ASP A 258 6.91 -15.28 -7.35
N TYR A 259 5.71 -14.71 -7.20
CA TYR A 259 4.51 -15.43 -6.78
C TYR A 259 3.73 -15.92 -8.01
N VAL A 260 3.59 -17.24 -8.13
CA VAL A 260 3.16 -17.93 -9.35
C VAL A 260 2.08 -18.97 -9.05
N GLY A 261 1.37 -19.42 -10.09
CA GLY A 261 0.57 -20.63 -10.06
C GLY A 261 1.39 -21.82 -10.54
N TYR A 262 1.38 -22.90 -9.78
CA TYR A 262 1.98 -24.20 -10.13
C TYR A 262 0.87 -25.18 -10.53
N LEU A 263 0.97 -25.82 -11.69
CA LEU A 263 0.05 -26.88 -12.10
C LEU A 263 0.55 -28.22 -11.58
N ASP A 264 -0.18 -28.83 -10.66
CA ASP A 264 0.16 -30.15 -10.10
C ASP A 264 -0.07 -31.25 -11.16
N PRO A 265 1.00 -31.92 -11.65
CA PRO A 265 0.89 -32.93 -12.69
C PRO A 265 0.32 -34.26 -12.19
N GLU A 266 0.35 -34.51 -10.87
CA GLU A 266 -0.14 -35.74 -10.24
C GLU A 266 -1.64 -35.66 -9.90
N ALA A 267 -2.24 -34.47 -10.02
CA ALA A 267 -3.65 -34.27 -9.74
C ALA A 267 -4.54 -34.95 -10.80
N PRO A 268 -5.64 -35.63 -10.39
CA PRO A 268 -6.54 -36.33 -11.32
C PRO A 268 -7.36 -35.38 -12.20
N LYS A 269 -7.37 -34.09 -11.86
CA LYS A 269 -8.03 -32.99 -12.58
C LYS A 269 -7.12 -31.77 -12.48
N GLU A 270 -7.34 -30.80 -13.36
CA GLU A 270 -6.60 -29.54 -13.35
C GLU A 270 -6.67 -28.83 -11.99
N CYS A 271 -5.53 -28.81 -11.30
CA CYS A 271 -5.35 -28.24 -9.98
C CYS A 271 -4.14 -27.31 -10.01
N TYR A 272 -4.37 -26.02 -9.84
CA TYR A 272 -3.28 -25.07 -9.68
C TYR A 272 -3.10 -24.75 -8.20
N GLN A 273 -1.85 -24.67 -7.74
CA GLN A 273 -1.49 -24.26 -6.38
C GLN A 273 -0.69 -22.96 -6.42
N TYR A 274 -0.81 -22.17 -5.37
CA TYR A 274 0.05 -21.00 -5.22
C TYR A 274 1.48 -21.44 -4.88
N ALA A 275 2.48 -20.82 -5.49
CA ALA A 275 3.89 -21.12 -5.23
C ALA A 275 4.75 -19.85 -5.26
N VAL A 276 5.93 -19.92 -4.64
CA VAL A 276 6.95 -18.86 -4.74
C VAL A 276 8.23 -19.44 -5.33
N VAL A 277 8.77 -18.76 -6.33
CA VAL A 277 10.05 -19.17 -6.95
C VAL A 277 11.18 -18.85 -5.98
N LEU A 278 11.97 -19.85 -5.59
CA LEU A 278 13.11 -19.67 -4.68
C LEU A 278 14.40 -19.37 -5.44
N GLU A 279 14.67 -20.14 -6.48
CA GLU A 279 15.87 -19.97 -7.32
C GLU A 279 15.67 -20.56 -8.72
N VAL A 280 16.50 -20.10 -9.64
CA VAL A 280 16.59 -20.64 -11.00
C VAL A 280 17.69 -21.70 -11.02
N LEU A 281 17.36 -22.91 -11.46
CA LEU A 281 18.31 -24.02 -11.53
C LEU A 281 19.06 -23.97 -12.87
N PRO A 282 20.41 -23.92 -12.88
CA PRO A 282 21.17 -23.90 -14.11
C PRO A 282 21.15 -25.26 -14.84
N ASP A 283 21.25 -25.21 -16.16
CA ASP A 283 21.54 -26.32 -17.09
C ASP A 283 20.40 -27.31 -17.45
N GLY A 284 19.48 -26.86 -18.32
CA GLY A 284 18.53 -27.71 -19.05
C GLY A 284 18.05 -27.07 -20.37
N VAL A 285 17.54 -27.86 -21.32
CA VAL A 285 16.92 -27.36 -22.57
C VAL A 285 15.66 -26.51 -22.28
N VAL A 286 14.99 -26.83 -21.17
CA VAL A 286 13.89 -26.04 -20.58
C VAL A 286 14.38 -25.48 -19.24
N PRO A 287 14.16 -24.19 -18.93
CA PRO A 287 14.51 -23.63 -17.63
C PRO A 287 13.79 -24.36 -16.49
N MET A 288 14.54 -24.74 -15.46
CA MET A 288 14.05 -25.40 -14.25
C MET A 288 14.08 -24.42 -13.08
N TYR A 289 13.11 -24.55 -12.18
CA TYR A 289 12.97 -23.67 -11.02
C TYR A 289 12.71 -24.50 -9.77
N ARG A 290 13.31 -24.07 -8.65
CA ARG A 290 12.93 -24.58 -7.33
C ARG A 290 11.85 -23.68 -6.76
N ILE A 291 10.72 -24.26 -6.38
CA ILE A 291 9.57 -23.53 -5.83
C ILE A 291 9.30 -23.93 -4.38
N ASP A 292 8.73 -22.98 -3.63
CA ASP A 292 8.15 -23.20 -2.30
C ASP A 292 6.64 -23.38 -2.42
N LEU A 293 6.15 -24.50 -1.91
CA LEU A 293 4.73 -24.82 -1.76
C LEU A 293 4.30 -24.70 -0.29
N GLY A 294 5.09 -24.03 0.55
CA GLY A 294 4.73 -23.75 1.93
C GLY A 294 4.97 -24.94 2.86
N ALA A 295 4.91 -24.67 4.17
CA ALA A 295 5.19 -25.65 5.24
C ALA A 295 6.55 -26.39 5.10
N GLY A 296 7.52 -25.80 4.39
CA GLY A 296 8.83 -26.39 4.12
C GLY A 296 8.84 -27.41 2.97
N HIS A 297 7.74 -27.57 2.25
CA HIS A 297 7.68 -28.39 1.04
C HIS A 297 8.20 -27.60 -0.16
N GLN A 298 9.21 -28.17 -0.83
CA GLN A 298 9.84 -27.60 -2.02
C GLN A 298 9.84 -28.61 -3.14
N GLU A 299 9.72 -28.13 -4.37
CA GLU A 299 9.68 -28.96 -5.56
C GLU A 299 10.53 -28.33 -6.68
N GLU A 300 11.09 -29.17 -7.55
CA GLU A 300 11.84 -28.74 -8.74
C GLU A 300 10.98 -28.98 -9.98
N VAL A 301 10.64 -27.89 -10.66
CA VAL A 301 9.62 -27.91 -11.73
C VAL A 301 10.11 -27.20 -12.98
N SER A 302 9.52 -27.54 -14.13
CA SER A 302 9.87 -26.87 -15.38
C SER A 302 9.14 -25.54 -15.55
N ALA A 303 9.69 -24.66 -16.39
CA ALA A 303 9.02 -23.41 -16.77
C ALA A 303 7.56 -23.62 -17.27
N ASN A 304 7.29 -24.79 -17.86
CA ASN A 304 5.99 -25.12 -18.43
C ASN A 304 4.93 -25.46 -17.37
N ASP A 305 5.35 -25.77 -16.14
CA ASP A 305 4.44 -26.06 -15.01
C ASP A 305 4.08 -24.78 -14.22
N LEU A 306 4.74 -23.65 -14.51
CA LEU A 306 4.58 -22.39 -13.80
C LEU A 306 3.81 -21.34 -14.62
N TYR A 307 2.94 -20.59 -13.94
CA TYR A 307 2.02 -19.64 -14.54
C TYR A 307 2.07 -18.30 -13.82
N GLN A 308 2.16 -17.21 -14.58
CA GLN A 308 2.07 -15.86 -14.03
C GLN A 308 0.61 -15.44 -13.93
N PHE A 309 0.28 -14.55 -12.97
CA PHE A 309 -1.04 -13.92 -12.95
C PHE A 309 -1.04 -12.71 -13.90
N LYS A 310 -1.94 -12.71 -14.88
CA LYS A 310 -2.19 -11.63 -15.84
C LYS A 310 -2.30 -10.29 -15.12
N ARG A 311 -1.67 -9.27 -15.68
CA ARG A 311 -1.78 -7.88 -15.22
C ARG A 311 -2.51 -7.11 -16.30
N VAL A 312 -3.71 -6.62 -16.02
CA VAL A 312 -4.44 -5.83 -17.02
C VAL A 312 -3.70 -4.51 -17.23
N GLN A 313 -3.01 -4.38 -18.37
CA GLN A 313 -2.54 -3.08 -18.85
C GLN A 313 -3.76 -2.26 -19.28
N VAL A 314 -4.11 -1.25 -18.48
CA VAL A 314 -4.83 -0.10 -19.03
C VAL A 314 -3.77 0.68 -19.81
N ASP A 315 -4.02 0.89 -21.10
CA ASP A 315 -3.06 1.51 -22.03
C ASP A 315 -2.35 2.72 -21.39
N GLY A 316 -1.03 2.58 -21.24
CA GLY A 316 -0.14 3.68 -20.84
C GLY A 316 0.39 3.65 -19.41
N CYS A 317 1.10 2.59 -18.98
CA CYS A 317 2.17 2.73 -17.98
C CYS A 317 3.05 1.47 -17.93
N GLY A 318 4.04 1.40 -18.83
CA GLY A 318 5.06 0.37 -18.76
C GLY A 318 6.09 0.63 -17.66
N ARG A 319 6.48 -0.47 -16.98
CA ARG A 319 7.81 -0.82 -16.44
C ARG A 319 8.00 -0.78 -14.90
N ALA A 320 8.19 -1.99 -14.36
CA ALA A 320 8.75 -2.35 -13.06
C ALA A 320 10.20 -1.88 -12.82
N LEU A 321 10.60 -1.79 -11.55
CA LEU A 321 11.94 -1.42 -11.07
C LEU A 321 12.92 -2.60 -11.23
N VAL A 322 14.10 -2.27 -11.74
CA VAL A 322 15.14 -3.13 -12.34
C VAL A 322 14.78 -3.64 -13.74
N PRO A 323 15.31 -3.01 -14.80
CA PRO A 323 15.24 -3.56 -16.14
C PRO A 323 16.17 -4.78 -16.20
N VAL A 324 15.61 -5.98 -16.34
CA VAL A 324 16.13 -6.83 -17.41
C VAL A 324 15.53 -6.23 -18.68
N PRO A 325 16.32 -5.57 -19.55
CA PRO A 325 15.81 -4.81 -20.69
C PRO A 325 14.85 -5.60 -21.59
N ASP A 326 14.99 -6.94 -21.62
CA ASP A 326 14.20 -7.83 -22.45
C ASP A 326 12.78 -8.12 -21.93
N GLN A 327 12.56 -8.34 -20.63
CA GLN A 327 11.26 -8.83 -20.14
C GLN A 327 10.09 -7.86 -20.39
N GLN A 328 10.29 -6.56 -20.21
CA GLN A 328 9.22 -5.56 -20.37
C GLN A 328 8.85 -5.32 -21.84
N GLN A 329 9.81 -5.34 -22.76
CA GLN A 329 9.51 -5.30 -24.21
C GLN A 329 8.91 -6.62 -24.69
N GLN A 330 9.20 -7.74 -24.02
CA GLN A 330 8.67 -9.05 -24.38
C GLN A 330 7.23 -9.23 -23.88
N GLN A 331 6.88 -8.74 -22.69
CA GLN A 331 5.52 -8.75 -22.15
C GLN A 331 4.56 -7.82 -22.92
N GLU A 332 5.00 -6.60 -23.26
CA GLU A 332 4.23 -5.68 -24.12
C GLU A 332 3.99 -6.24 -25.55
N ARG A 333 4.96 -6.99 -26.10
CA ARG A 333 4.79 -7.72 -27.37
C ARG A 333 3.88 -8.95 -27.24
N GLN A 334 3.91 -9.63 -26.10
CA GLN A 334 3.16 -10.87 -25.86
C GLN A 334 1.66 -10.64 -25.64
N GLU A 335 1.27 -9.58 -24.95
CA GLU A 335 -0.14 -9.29 -24.64
C GLU A 335 -0.86 -8.55 -25.78
N ALA A 336 -0.13 -7.92 -26.70
CA ALA A 336 -0.70 -7.13 -27.81
C ALA A 336 -0.69 -7.85 -29.17
N TRP A 337 -0.67 -9.20 -29.20
CA TRP A 337 -0.63 -9.97 -30.44
C TRP A 337 -1.84 -9.68 -31.36
N TYR A 338 -2.99 -9.29 -30.80
CA TYR A 338 -4.17 -8.85 -31.56
C TYR A 338 -3.99 -7.50 -32.28
N ARG A 339 -2.95 -6.71 -31.95
CA ARG A 339 -2.60 -5.47 -32.67
C ARG A 339 -1.75 -5.75 -33.91
N GLN A 340 -1.22 -6.97 -34.04
CA GLN A 340 -0.44 -7.39 -35.20
C GLN A 340 -1.37 -7.90 -36.32
N SER A 341 -0.84 -8.03 -37.52
CA SER A 341 -1.56 -8.69 -38.61
C SER A 341 -1.62 -10.20 -38.39
N LEU A 342 -2.69 -10.86 -38.85
CA LEU A 342 -2.85 -12.32 -38.75
C LEU A 342 -1.64 -13.09 -39.33
N GLY A 343 -0.98 -12.56 -40.37
CA GLY A 343 0.23 -13.16 -40.93
C GLY A 343 1.41 -13.17 -39.97
N GLN A 344 1.64 -12.06 -39.25
CA GLN A 344 2.73 -11.95 -38.26
C GLN A 344 2.51 -12.88 -37.08
N VAL A 345 1.28 -12.96 -36.57
CA VAL A 345 0.95 -13.91 -35.48
C VAL A 345 1.18 -15.35 -35.92
N LYS A 346 0.88 -15.70 -37.18
CA LYS A 346 1.15 -17.02 -37.75
C LYS A 346 2.66 -17.32 -37.84
N GLU A 347 3.48 -16.34 -38.23
CA GLU A 347 4.95 -16.48 -38.24
C GLU A 347 5.52 -16.65 -36.82
N GLU A 348 4.98 -15.93 -35.84
CA GLU A 348 5.33 -16.12 -34.43
C GLU A 348 4.95 -17.51 -33.92
N VAL A 349 3.76 -18.01 -34.30
CA VAL A 349 3.31 -19.38 -34.00
C VAL A 349 4.25 -20.41 -34.63
N ASP A 350 4.62 -20.27 -35.91
CA ASP A 350 5.55 -21.18 -36.59
C ASP A 350 6.92 -21.20 -35.88
N THR A 351 7.43 -20.02 -35.49
CA THR A 351 8.69 -19.88 -34.76
C THR A 351 8.64 -20.54 -33.38
N CYS A 352 7.52 -20.37 -32.66
CA CYS A 352 7.31 -21.02 -31.36
C CYS A 352 7.20 -22.53 -31.50
N LEU A 353 6.42 -23.02 -32.47
CA LEU A 353 6.24 -24.45 -32.73
C LEU A 353 7.57 -25.14 -33.07
N ALA A 354 8.41 -24.52 -33.90
CA ALA A 354 9.73 -25.05 -34.23
C ALA A 354 10.59 -25.29 -32.99
N LYS A 355 10.63 -24.31 -32.07
CA LYS A 355 11.35 -24.43 -30.78
C LYS A 355 10.73 -25.48 -29.87
N ILE A 356 9.39 -25.53 -29.80
CA ILE A 356 8.68 -26.52 -28.99
C ILE A 356 8.93 -27.95 -29.50
N TRP A 357 9.06 -28.13 -30.82
CA TRP A 357 9.27 -29.46 -31.42
C TRP A 357 10.64 -30.07 -31.09
N GLU A 358 11.63 -29.24 -30.73
CA GLU A 358 12.95 -29.69 -30.25
C GLU A 358 12.90 -30.23 -28.81
N LEU A 359 11.83 -29.97 -28.06
CA LEU A 359 11.69 -30.40 -26.66
C LEU A 359 11.37 -31.90 -26.53
N PRO A 360 11.72 -32.54 -25.39
CA PRO A 360 11.28 -33.88 -25.04
C PRO A 360 9.75 -34.01 -25.05
N GLU A 361 9.21 -35.20 -25.31
CA GLU A 361 7.76 -35.40 -25.52
C GLU A 361 6.87 -34.84 -24.38
N GLY A 362 7.28 -35.04 -23.12
CA GLY A 362 6.53 -34.54 -21.96
C GLY A 362 6.44 -33.02 -21.94
N GLU A 363 7.58 -32.34 -22.05
CA GLU A 363 7.65 -30.87 -22.08
C GLU A 363 7.02 -30.28 -23.34
N ARG A 364 7.17 -30.97 -24.48
CA ARG A 364 6.51 -30.61 -25.74
C ARG A 364 5.00 -30.59 -25.60
N ARG A 365 4.42 -31.60 -24.93
CA ARG A 365 2.97 -31.66 -24.71
C ARG A 365 2.48 -30.53 -23.81
N LYS A 366 3.18 -30.23 -22.72
CA LYS A 366 2.86 -29.10 -21.83
C LYS A 366 2.94 -27.76 -22.57
N ALA A 367 3.99 -27.54 -23.35
CA ALA A 367 4.17 -26.31 -24.12
C ALA A 367 3.12 -26.14 -25.23
N ILE A 368 2.75 -27.22 -25.94
CA ILE A 368 1.67 -27.19 -26.94
C ILE A 368 0.31 -26.91 -26.29
N ARG A 369 0.01 -27.53 -25.14
CA ARG A 369 -1.22 -27.23 -24.38
C ARG A 369 -1.31 -25.74 -24.04
N ARG A 370 -0.24 -25.17 -23.50
CA ARG A 370 -0.15 -23.73 -23.17
C ARG A 370 -0.35 -22.84 -24.39
N LEU A 371 0.35 -23.15 -25.48
CA LEU A 371 0.23 -22.40 -26.73
C LEU A 371 -1.19 -22.46 -27.30
N TYR A 372 -1.85 -23.61 -27.22
CA TYR A 372 -3.23 -23.80 -27.61
C TYR A 372 -4.19 -22.94 -26.77
N LEU A 373 -4.09 -23.02 -25.44
CA LEU A 373 -4.94 -22.27 -24.52
C LEU A 373 -4.72 -20.75 -24.65
N ARG A 374 -3.49 -20.30 -24.94
CA ARG A 374 -3.18 -18.88 -25.17
C ARG A 374 -4.00 -18.28 -26.31
N TYR A 375 -4.12 -19.00 -27.43
CA TYR A 375 -4.85 -18.54 -28.61
C TYR A 375 -6.30 -19.03 -28.68
N HIS A 376 -6.79 -19.72 -27.66
CA HIS A 376 -8.16 -20.22 -27.65
C HIS A 376 -9.18 -19.06 -27.54
N PRO A 377 -10.29 -19.06 -28.30
CA PRO A 377 -11.27 -17.96 -28.30
C PRO A 377 -11.89 -17.69 -26.93
N ASP A 378 -12.16 -18.73 -26.11
CA ASP A 378 -12.73 -18.54 -24.76
C ASP A 378 -11.80 -17.83 -23.77
N LYS A 379 -10.48 -17.83 -24.02
CA LYS A 379 -9.48 -17.10 -23.23
C LYS A 379 -9.29 -15.65 -23.68
N ASN A 380 -9.82 -15.29 -24.86
CA ASN A 380 -9.61 -14.01 -25.54
C ASN A 380 -10.94 -13.30 -25.86
N VAL A 381 -11.70 -12.98 -24.81
CA VAL A 381 -13.01 -12.31 -24.93
C VAL A 381 -12.87 -10.92 -25.56
N GLY A 382 -13.64 -10.64 -26.60
CA GLY A 382 -13.57 -9.40 -27.39
C GLY A 382 -12.63 -9.47 -28.62
N GLN A 383 -11.86 -10.54 -28.77
CA GLN A 383 -11.00 -10.81 -29.94
C GLN A 383 -11.22 -12.24 -30.48
N GLU A 384 -12.43 -12.78 -30.31
CA GLU A 384 -12.74 -14.19 -30.57
C GLU A 384 -12.50 -14.60 -32.03
N GLU A 385 -12.79 -13.72 -32.99
CA GLU A 385 -12.65 -14.02 -34.43
C GLU A 385 -11.18 -14.26 -34.81
N MET A 386 -10.28 -13.38 -34.36
CA MET A 386 -8.85 -13.52 -34.64
C MET A 386 -8.26 -14.72 -33.90
N ALA A 387 -8.63 -14.92 -32.63
CA ALA A 387 -8.20 -16.07 -31.83
C ALA A 387 -8.63 -17.40 -32.46
N ASN A 388 -9.85 -17.48 -32.98
CA ASN A 388 -10.35 -18.67 -33.67
C ASN A 388 -9.54 -18.99 -34.93
N GLU A 389 -9.18 -17.99 -35.74
CA GLU A 389 -8.38 -18.19 -36.94
C GLU A 389 -6.93 -18.61 -36.64
N VAL A 390 -6.32 -18.05 -35.58
CA VAL A 390 -5.00 -18.49 -35.10
C VAL A 390 -5.06 -19.90 -34.53
N CYS A 391 -6.09 -20.23 -33.76
CA CYS A 391 -6.29 -21.57 -33.18
C CYS A 391 -6.51 -22.64 -34.26
N LYS A 392 -7.29 -22.36 -35.32
CA LYS A 392 -7.42 -23.25 -36.48
C LYS A 392 -6.06 -23.50 -37.15
N TYR A 393 -5.33 -22.43 -37.44
CA TYR A 393 -4.00 -22.53 -38.05
C TYR A 393 -3.02 -23.33 -37.19
N LEU A 394 -3.03 -23.10 -35.88
CA LEU A 394 -2.20 -23.83 -34.92
C LEU A 394 -2.48 -25.33 -34.97
N ARG A 395 -3.75 -25.75 -35.01
CA ARG A 395 -4.15 -27.17 -35.14
C ARG A 395 -3.65 -27.77 -36.45
N GLU A 396 -3.86 -27.09 -37.58
CA GLU A 396 -3.40 -27.55 -38.90
C GLU A 396 -1.87 -27.73 -38.94
N LYS A 397 -1.12 -26.77 -38.37
CA LYS A 397 0.34 -26.82 -38.31
C LYS A 397 0.88 -27.94 -37.43
N ILE A 398 0.27 -28.15 -36.27
CA ILE A 398 0.64 -29.26 -35.38
C ILE A 398 0.39 -30.60 -36.09
N GLN A 399 -0.74 -30.72 -36.80
CA GLN A 399 -1.03 -31.91 -37.59
C GLN A 399 -0.01 -32.13 -38.73
N ASP A 400 0.35 -31.08 -39.48
CA ASP A 400 1.36 -31.17 -40.54
C ASP A 400 2.74 -31.63 -40.00
N LEU A 401 3.11 -31.15 -38.80
CA LEU A 401 4.35 -31.54 -38.11
C LEU A 401 4.31 -32.98 -37.58
N GLU A 402 3.16 -33.44 -37.07
CA GLU A 402 2.95 -34.85 -36.68
C GLU A 402 3.06 -35.80 -37.89
N GLU A 403 2.58 -35.36 -39.05
CA GLU A 403 2.58 -36.14 -40.30
C GLU A 403 3.88 -36.00 -41.12
N GLY A 404 4.84 -35.16 -40.67
CA GLY A 404 6.16 -34.99 -41.29
C GLY A 404 6.17 -34.13 -42.57
N ARG A 405 5.20 -33.24 -42.78
CA ARG A 405 5.12 -32.35 -43.95
C ARG A 405 5.84 -31.02 -43.67
N ASN A 406 7.07 -30.85 -44.16
CA ASN A 406 7.77 -29.55 -44.12
C ASN A 406 7.15 -28.53 -45.12
N PRO A 407 7.14 -27.22 -44.79
CA PRO A 407 6.61 -26.20 -45.71
C PRO A 407 7.46 -26.10 -46.99
N ARG A 408 6.77 -26.08 -48.13
CA ARG A 408 7.36 -26.03 -49.47
C ARG A 408 8.04 -24.68 -49.72
N THR A 409 9.36 -24.68 -49.91
CA THR A 409 10.07 -23.61 -50.63
C THR A 409 9.67 -23.64 -52.10
N ALA A 410 9.20 -22.52 -52.63
CA ALA A 410 8.81 -22.38 -54.02
C ALA A 410 10.04 -22.44 -54.94
N GLY A 411 10.09 -23.43 -55.82
CA GLY A 411 11.01 -23.44 -56.97
C GLY A 411 11.68 -24.77 -57.29
N ASN A 412 10.94 -25.76 -57.79
CA ASN A 412 11.28 -26.46 -59.06
C ASN A 412 10.24 -27.55 -59.41
N PRO A 413 9.99 -27.81 -60.72
CA PRO A 413 8.98 -28.77 -61.15
C PRO A 413 9.44 -30.23 -61.02
N ARG A 414 8.44 -31.08 -60.78
CA ARG A 414 8.45 -32.54 -60.61
C ARG A 414 9.46 -33.33 -61.47
N SER A 415 9.96 -34.43 -60.88
CA SER A 415 10.19 -35.69 -61.58
C SER A 415 9.62 -36.87 -60.76
N PRO A 416 9.21 -37.98 -61.39
CA PRO A 416 8.28 -38.95 -60.78
C PRO A 416 8.94 -40.21 -60.21
N GLN A 417 8.28 -40.74 -59.17
CA GLN A 417 8.28 -42.12 -58.63
C GLN A 417 9.55 -42.66 -57.95
N ALA A 418 9.37 -43.07 -56.69
CA ALA A 418 9.75 -44.41 -56.23
C ALA A 418 8.83 -44.84 -55.07
N SER A 419 8.23 -46.02 -55.23
CA SER A 419 7.46 -46.75 -54.23
C SER A 419 8.33 -47.23 -53.08
N GLY A 420 7.78 -47.26 -51.86
CA GLY A 420 8.22 -48.22 -50.85
C GLY A 420 8.29 -47.67 -49.43
N SER A 421 7.25 -47.94 -48.65
CA SER A 421 7.31 -48.56 -47.31
C SER A 421 6.12 -48.12 -46.47
N ARG A 422 5.18 -49.05 -46.28
CA ARG A 422 4.20 -48.99 -45.20
C ARG A 422 4.97 -49.07 -43.87
N GLY A 423 5.35 -47.92 -43.32
CA GLY A 423 5.79 -47.82 -41.94
C GLY A 423 4.60 -48.10 -41.03
N HIS A 424 4.79 -49.04 -40.10
CA HIS A 424 3.87 -49.33 -39.01
C HIS A 424 3.35 -48.05 -38.33
N PRO A 425 2.07 -47.98 -37.93
CA PRO A 425 1.58 -46.86 -37.13
C PRO A 425 2.28 -46.90 -35.77
N SER A 426 3.21 -45.98 -35.52
CA SER A 426 3.73 -45.77 -34.18
C SER A 426 2.57 -45.36 -33.30
N SER A 427 2.39 -46.07 -32.20
CA SER A 427 1.40 -45.85 -31.14
C SER A 427 1.65 -44.54 -30.35
N HIS A 428 1.84 -43.41 -31.02
CA HIS A 428 1.76 -42.10 -30.40
C HIS A 428 0.32 -41.61 -30.51
N ARG A 429 -0.33 -41.39 -29.36
CA ARG A 429 -1.60 -40.69 -29.29
C ARG A 429 -1.33 -39.24 -29.70
N GLY A 430 -1.70 -38.87 -30.92
CA GLY A 430 -1.46 -37.51 -31.44
C GLY A 430 -2.19 -36.44 -30.63
N PHE A 431 -1.79 -35.18 -30.78
CA PHE A 431 -2.39 -34.03 -30.10
C PHE A 431 -3.88 -33.87 -30.41
N SER A 432 -4.35 -34.45 -31.51
CA SER A 432 -5.75 -34.51 -31.89
C SER A 432 -6.68 -35.13 -30.85
N ALA A 433 -6.17 -36.04 -30.01
CA ALA A 433 -6.93 -36.64 -28.93
C ALA A 433 -7.13 -35.70 -27.72
N SER A 434 -6.40 -34.59 -27.64
CA SER A 434 -6.42 -33.64 -26.51
C SER A 434 -7.18 -32.35 -26.79
N TRP A 435 -7.63 -32.11 -28.02
CA TRP A 435 -8.35 -30.87 -28.39
C TRP A 435 -9.66 -30.69 -27.59
N ASP A 436 -10.48 -31.72 -27.49
CA ASP A 436 -11.76 -31.65 -26.78
C ASP A 436 -11.58 -31.36 -25.28
N GLU A 437 -10.51 -31.89 -24.69
CA GLU A 437 -10.13 -31.67 -23.30
C GLU A 437 -9.72 -30.21 -23.07
N TRP A 438 -8.81 -29.67 -23.90
CA TRP A 438 -8.33 -28.30 -23.78
C TRP A 438 -9.41 -27.27 -24.12
N ASP A 439 -10.31 -27.59 -25.06
CA ASP A 439 -11.50 -26.80 -25.34
C ASP A 439 -12.46 -26.77 -24.12
N GLY A 440 -12.65 -27.92 -23.46
CA GLY A 440 -13.43 -28.02 -22.22
C GLY A 440 -12.84 -27.17 -21.11
N GLU A 441 -11.52 -27.20 -20.96
CA GLU A 441 -10.77 -26.44 -19.99
C GLU A 441 -10.91 -24.91 -20.19
N ALA A 442 -10.72 -24.43 -21.42
CA ALA A 442 -10.86 -23.02 -21.74
C ALA A 442 -12.29 -22.51 -21.46
N ARG A 443 -13.31 -23.33 -21.77
CA ARG A 443 -14.71 -23.03 -21.43
C ARG A 443 -14.93 -22.96 -19.92
N HIS A 444 -14.39 -23.90 -19.16
CA HIS A 444 -14.51 -23.94 -17.70
C HIS A 444 -13.88 -22.71 -17.03
N HIS A 445 -12.70 -22.31 -17.48
CA HIS A 445 -12.03 -21.08 -17.05
C HIS A 445 -12.90 -19.83 -17.27
N ARG A 446 -13.48 -19.70 -18.46
CA ARG A 446 -14.37 -18.58 -18.81
C ARG A 446 -15.65 -18.59 -17.97
N GLN A 447 -16.25 -19.76 -17.78
CA GLN A 447 -17.47 -19.91 -17.00
C GLN A 447 -17.26 -19.53 -15.54
N SER A 448 -16.21 -20.06 -14.90
CA SER A 448 -15.88 -19.77 -13.50
C SER A 448 -15.65 -18.28 -13.26
N ARG A 449 -14.91 -17.61 -14.17
CA ARG A 449 -14.74 -16.15 -14.14
C ARG A 449 -16.07 -15.40 -14.26
N ARG A 450 -16.94 -15.81 -15.19
CA ARG A 450 -18.25 -15.16 -15.42
C ARG A 450 -19.17 -15.30 -14.21
N GLU A 451 -19.25 -16.49 -13.63
CA GLU A 451 -20.06 -16.75 -12.44
C GLU A 451 -19.55 -15.95 -11.23
N PHE A 452 -18.24 -15.90 -11.03
CA PHE A 452 -17.64 -15.11 -9.96
C PHE A 452 -17.86 -13.59 -10.13
N THR A 453 -17.83 -13.09 -11.36
CA THR A 453 -18.02 -11.67 -11.67
C THR A 453 -19.50 -11.26 -11.60
N SER A 454 -20.43 -12.12 -12.02
CA SER A 454 -21.87 -11.81 -12.07
C SER A 454 -22.53 -11.72 -10.70
N GLN A 455 -21.97 -12.39 -9.69
CA GLN A 455 -22.45 -12.36 -8.30
C GLN A 455 -22.00 -11.12 -7.52
N ARG A 456 -21.26 -10.19 -8.15
CA ARG A 456 -20.66 -9.01 -7.50
C ARG A 456 -21.25 -7.70 -8.02
N ASP A 457 -21.05 -6.63 -7.25
CA ASP A 457 -21.54 -5.28 -7.57
C ASP A 457 -21.07 -4.77 -8.94
N ARG A 458 -21.84 -3.85 -9.54
CA ARG A 458 -21.62 -3.28 -10.89
C ARG A 458 -20.26 -2.56 -11.08
N GLY A 459 -19.46 -2.40 -10.03
CA GLY A 459 -18.12 -1.81 -10.07
C GLY A 459 -16.95 -2.81 -9.90
N PHE A 460 -17.21 -4.12 -9.81
CA PHE A 460 -16.15 -5.11 -9.64
C PHE A 460 -15.36 -5.33 -10.93
N HIS A 461 -14.06 -5.04 -10.89
CA HIS A 461 -13.12 -5.36 -11.96
C HIS A 461 -12.41 -6.68 -11.66
N TYR A 462 -12.45 -7.62 -12.60
CA TYR A 462 -11.78 -8.92 -12.47
C TYR A 462 -10.26 -8.75 -12.66
N ASP A 463 -9.56 -8.50 -11.57
CA ASP A 463 -8.09 -8.41 -11.50
C ASP A 463 -7.58 -9.04 -10.19
N PHE A 464 -6.72 -10.06 -10.34
CA PHE A 464 -6.20 -10.85 -9.22
C PHE A 464 -5.45 -9.97 -8.21
N TRP A 465 -4.56 -9.12 -8.71
CA TRP A 465 -3.71 -8.29 -7.88
C TRP A 465 -4.53 -7.26 -7.09
N SER A 466 -5.41 -6.51 -7.75
CA SER A 466 -6.28 -5.50 -7.10
C SER A 466 -7.16 -6.12 -6.00
N TYR A 467 -7.69 -7.32 -6.24
CA TYR A 467 -8.51 -8.04 -5.26
C TYR A 467 -7.73 -8.38 -3.97
N HIS A 468 -6.49 -8.85 -4.11
CA HIS A 468 -5.66 -9.20 -2.95
C HIS A 468 -5.01 -7.98 -2.27
N ARG A 469 -4.94 -6.82 -2.93
CA ARG A 469 -4.51 -5.56 -2.32
C ARG A 469 -5.57 -5.01 -1.36
N ALA A 470 -6.82 -4.93 -1.78
CA ALA A 470 -7.92 -4.40 -0.96
C ALA A 470 -8.12 -5.19 0.36
N LYS A 471 -7.76 -6.48 0.37
CA LYS A 471 -7.84 -7.33 1.57
C LYS A 471 -6.70 -7.12 2.57
N ALA A 472 -5.60 -6.48 2.18
CA ALA A 472 -4.44 -6.28 3.06
C ALA A 472 -4.68 -5.27 4.18
N GLY A 473 -5.55 -4.28 3.96
CA GLY A 473 -6.02 -3.37 5.00
C GLY A 473 -7.00 -3.98 6.01
N CYS A 474 -7.43 -5.24 5.82
CA CYS A 474 -8.53 -5.86 6.57
C CYS A 474 -8.13 -7.21 7.23
N ARG A 475 -6.85 -7.43 7.56
CA ARG A 475 -6.44 -8.64 8.28
C ARG A 475 -6.66 -8.50 9.79
N PRO A 476 -7.42 -9.41 10.43
CA PRO A 476 -7.51 -9.49 11.89
C PRO A 476 -6.14 -9.41 12.57
N GLN A 477 -5.91 -8.39 13.38
CA GLN A 477 -4.68 -8.25 14.18
C GLN A 477 -4.86 -9.01 15.49
N ALA A 478 -5.05 -10.33 15.43
CA ALA A 478 -5.44 -11.15 16.59
C ALA A 478 -4.49 -11.00 17.79
N LYS A 479 -3.18 -10.85 17.55
CA LYS A 479 -2.19 -10.60 18.62
C LYS A 479 -2.38 -9.24 19.28
N GLU A 480 -2.63 -8.19 18.50
CA GLU A 480 -2.87 -6.85 19.03
C GLU A 480 -4.24 -6.76 19.71
N ALA A 481 -5.29 -7.33 19.10
CA ALA A 481 -6.59 -7.50 19.74
C ALA A 481 -6.46 -8.20 21.11
N GLY A 482 -5.70 -9.30 21.18
CA GLY A 482 -5.41 -9.99 22.43
C GLY A 482 -4.62 -9.15 23.45
N ARG A 483 -3.71 -8.29 22.99
CA ARG A 483 -2.99 -7.33 23.85
C ARG A 483 -3.95 -6.32 24.48
N TRP A 484 -4.83 -5.72 23.68
CA TRP A 484 -5.83 -4.74 24.15
C TRP A 484 -6.87 -5.36 25.07
N LEU A 485 -7.37 -6.56 24.75
CA LEU A 485 -8.31 -7.27 25.61
C LEU A 485 -7.71 -7.61 26.98
N ARG A 486 -6.43 -8.06 27.03
CA ARG A 486 -5.75 -8.30 28.31
C ARG A 486 -5.68 -7.05 29.17
N GLN A 487 -5.44 -5.88 28.57
CA GLN A 487 -5.45 -4.62 29.29
C GLN A 487 -6.86 -4.27 29.79
N ALA A 488 -7.88 -4.42 28.94
CA ALA A 488 -9.29 -4.19 29.32
C ALA A 488 -9.71 -5.04 30.53
N GLN A 489 -9.37 -6.34 30.51
CA GLN A 489 -9.64 -7.25 31.63
C GLN A 489 -8.88 -6.83 32.90
N SER A 490 -7.64 -6.35 32.77
CA SER A 490 -6.86 -5.86 33.91
C SER A 490 -7.46 -4.60 34.52
N ASP A 491 -7.91 -3.67 33.68
CA ASP A 491 -8.56 -2.43 34.13
C ASP A 491 -9.88 -2.72 34.84
N LEU A 492 -10.68 -3.67 34.33
CA LEU A 492 -11.93 -4.07 34.97
C LEU A 492 -11.69 -4.73 36.33
N ARG A 493 -10.66 -5.59 36.46
CA ARG A 493 -10.24 -6.14 37.76
C ARG A 493 -9.80 -5.04 38.74
N ALA A 494 -9.06 -4.05 38.24
CA ALA A 494 -8.62 -2.92 39.06
C ALA A 494 -9.78 -2.01 39.48
N ALA A 495 -10.87 -1.94 38.72
CA ALA A 495 -12.12 -1.28 39.13
C ALA A 495 -12.83 -2.06 40.24
N GLY A 496 -12.82 -3.39 40.17
CA GLY A 496 -13.37 -4.28 41.21
C GLY A 496 -12.72 -4.10 42.58
N HIS A 497 -11.42 -3.83 42.64
CA HIS A 497 -10.73 -3.60 43.91
C HIS A 497 -11.19 -2.32 44.65
N ASP A 498 -11.66 -1.31 43.92
CA ASP A 498 -12.04 0.00 44.44
C ASP A 498 -13.50 0.04 44.98
N VAL A 499 -14.27 -1.02 44.73
CA VAL A 499 -15.68 -1.09 45.16
C VAL A 499 -15.80 -0.95 46.68
N GLY A 500 -16.72 -0.09 47.11
CA GLY A 500 -16.99 0.14 48.54
C GLY A 500 -15.95 1.00 49.25
N GLN A 501 -14.90 1.47 48.56
CA GLN A 501 -13.86 2.32 49.16
C GLN A 501 -14.16 3.83 49.10
N ARG A 502 -15.40 4.22 48.77
CA ARG A 502 -15.83 5.63 48.57
C ARG A 502 -15.02 6.35 47.49
N CYS A 503 -14.74 5.66 46.39
CA CYS A 503 -14.08 6.19 45.20
C CYS A 503 -14.86 5.81 43.93
N THR A 504 -16.19 5.94 43.97
CA THR A 504 -17.13 5.56 42.90
C THR A 504 -16.73 6.17 41.54
N ASN A 505 -16.27 7.42 41.54
CA ASN A 505 -15.77 8.09 40.33
C ASN A 505 -14.60 7.33 39.68
N TRP A 506 -13.68 6.77 40.47
CA TRP A 506 -12.54 6.00 39.98
C TRP A 506 -12.95 4.61 39.48
N VAL A 507 -13.93 3.97 40.13
CA VAL A 507 -14.53 2.72 39.62
C VAL A 507 -15.13 2.98 38.23
N PHE A 508 -15.93 4.03 38.08
CA PHE A 508 -16.58 4.36 36.82
C PHE A 508 -15.58 4.74 35.74
N TYR A 509 -14.54 5.50 36.07
CA TYR A 509 -13.46 5.81 35.14
C TYR A 509 -12.72 4.56 34.67
N LYS A 510 -12.33 3.66 35.59
CA LYS A 510 -11.65 2.42 35.23
C LYS A 510 -12.54 1.51 34.36
N VAL A 511 -13.84 1.45 34.65
CA VAL A 511 -14.82 0.74 33.81
C VAL A 511 -14.91 1.36 32.42
N HIS A 512 -14.96 2.69 32.31
CA HIS A 512 -14.93 3.38 31.02
C HIS A 512 -13.70 2.95 30.20
N ARG A 513 -12.50 2.97 30.79
CA ARG A 513 -11.25 2.58 30.12
C ARG A 513 -11.21 1.10 29.76
N ALA A 514 -11.77 0.23 30.60
CA ALA A 514 -11.89 -1.20 30.32
C ALA A 514 -12.77 -1.46 29.09
N VAL A 515 -13.95 -0.83 29.03
CA VAL A 515 -14.89 -1.00 27.92
C VAL A 515 -14.34 -0.41 26.62
N GLU A 516 -13.72 0.78 26.67
CA GLU A 516 -13.05 1.40 25.52
C GLU A 516 -12.01 0.45 24.92
N LYS A 517 -11.11 -0.09 25.75
CA LYS A 517 -10.04 -0.99 25.31
C LYS A 517 -10.58 -2.34 24.80
N ALA A 518 -11.67 -2.84 25.37
CA ALA A 518 -12.31 -4.06 24.89
C ALA A 518 -12.93 -3.86 23.50
N LEU A 519 -13.60 -2.73 23.27
CA LEU A 519 -14.13 -2.37 21.96
C LEU A 519 -13.00 -2.12 20.95
N ALA A 520 -11.92 -1.44 21.37
CA ALA A 520 -10.71 -1.28 20.56
C ALA A 520 -10.10 -2.64 20.16
N ALA A 521 -10.09 -3.62 21.07
CA ALA A 521 -9.65 -4.98 20.76
C ALA A 521 -10.49 -5.60 19.63
N ALA A 522 -11.81 -5.39 19.62
CA ALA A 522 -12.68 -5.87 18.53
C ALA A 522 -12.39 -5.17 17.19
N VAL A 523 -12.07 -3.87 17.21
CA VAL A 523 -11.62 -3.11 16.02
C VAL A 523 -10.32 -3.70 15.46
N TYR A 524 -9.31 -3.93 16.30
CA TYR A 524 -8.07 -4.60 15.90
C TYR A 524 -8.33 -6.03 15.40
N ASN A 525 -9.26 -6.76 16.01
CA ASN A 525 -9.64 -8.11 15.57
C ASN A 525 -10.34 -8.09 14.20
N ARG A 526 -10.85 -6.93 13.76
CA ARG A 526 -11.37 -6.74 12.39
C ARG A 526 -10.28 -6.34 11.40
N GLY A 527 -9.08 -6.02 11.89
CA GLY A 527 -7.96 -5.53 11.10
C GLY A 527 -7.89 -4.01 10.96
N GLU A 528 -8.83 -3.30 11.57
CA GLU A 528 -8.88 -1.85 11.58
C GLU A 528 -8.00 -1.27 12.70
N ARG A 529 -7.67 0.02 12.60
CA ARG A 529 -6.99 0.76 13.68
C ARG A 529 -8.01 1.39 14.62
N PHE A 530 -7.69 1.40 15.91
CA PHE A 530 -8.46 2.12 16.92
C PHE A 530 -8.13 3.61 16.89
N GLU A 531 -9.15 4.46 16.99
CA GLU A 531 -9.03 5.91 17.07
C GLU A 531 -9.43 6.41 18.47
N ARG A 532 -8.51 7.10 19.14
CA ARG A 532 -8.67 7.52 20.55
C ARG A 532 -9.72 8.60 20.79
N GLU A 533 -10.02 9.40 19.77
CA GLU A 533 -10.92 10.56 19.88
C GLU A 533 -12.41 10.20 19.74
N GLN A 534 -12.70 8.92 19.44
CA GLN A 534 -14.07 8.46 19.30
C GLN A 534 -14.75 8.34 20.66
N THR A 535 -16.01 8.77 20.74
CA THR A 535 -16.81 8.53 21.94
C THR A 535 -17.05 7.03 22.13
N LEU A 536 -17.23 6.60 23.38
CA LEU A 536 -17.53 5.19 23.67
C LEU A 536 -18.78 4.69 22.92
N ALA A 537 -19.77 5.56 22.73
CA ALA A 537 -21.00 5.24 21.99
C ALA A 537 -20.76 5.05 20.48
N SER A 538 -19.99 5.93 19.84
CA SER A 538 -19.65 5.79 18.41
C SER A 538 -18.82 4.52 18.17
N LEU A 539 -17.90 4.22 19.08
CA LEU A 539 -17.08 3.01 19.01
C LEU A 539 -17.94 1.74 19.16
N ALA A 540 -18.89 1.72 20.10
CA ALA A 540 -19.83 0.61 20.26
C ALA A 540 -20.72 0.42 19.02
N GLN A 541 -21.22 1.51 18.43
CA GLN A 541 -22.01 1.47 17.19
C GLN A 541 -21.20 0.89 16.02
N LYS A 542 -19.94 1.30 15.90
CA LYS A 542 -19.01 0.78 14.89
C LYS A 542 -18.81 -0.73 15.05
N VAL A 543 -18.52 -1.19 16.27
CA VAL A 543 -18.30 -2.62 16.56
C VAL A 543 -19.56 -3.45 16.39
N ALA A 544 -20.74 -2.91 16.75
CA ALA A 544 -22.02 -3.58 16.57
C ALA A 544 -22.33 -3.91 15.10
N ALA A 545 -21.83 -3.08 14.17
CA ALA A 545 -22.00 -3.33 12.73
C ALA A 545 -21.17 -4.51 12.19
N TYR A 546 -20.23 -5.06 12.98
CA TYR A 546 -19.35 -6.13 12.51
C TYR A 546 -20.00 -7.51 12.46
N ASP A 547 -20.99 -7.76 13.33
CA ASP A 547 -21.65 -9.06 13.50
C ASP A 547 -23.00 -8.88 14.24
N PRO A 548 -24.10 -9.51 13.80
CA PRO A 548 -25.41 -9.41 14.46
C PRO A 548 -25.40 -9.75 15.95
N ARG A 549 -24.48 -10.60 16.41
CA ARG A 549 -24.35 -10.96 17.83
C ARG A 549 -23.86 -9.81 18.70
N LEU A 550 -23.32 -8.75 18.09
CA LEU A 550 -22.79 -7.55 18.74
C LEU A 550 -23.80 -6.38 18.71
N GLU A 551 -25.00 -6.58 18.14
CA GLU A 551 -26.03 -5.54 18.01
C GLU A 551 -26.44 -4.93 19.37
N GLY A 552 -26.34 -5.70 20.46
CA GLY A 552 -26.67 -5.24 21.81
C GLY A 552 -25.65 -4.29 22.46
N LEU A 553 -24.43 -4.17 21.92
CA LEU A 553 -23.35 -3.37 22.52
C LEU A 553 -23.70 -1.88 22.72
N PRO A 554 -24.32 -1.17 21.77
CA PRO A 554 -24.64 0.24 21.94
C PRO A 554 -25.62 0.47 23.08
N ALA A 555 -26.59 -0.43 23.28
CA ALA A 555 -27.54 -0.37 24.38
C ALA A 555 -26.86 -0.58 25.74
N GLN A 556 -25.93 -1.56 25.82
CA GLN A 556 -25.14 -1.80 27.04
C GLN A 556 -24.24 -0.60 27.38
N VAL A 557 -23.61 0.03 26.37
CA VAL A 557 -22.81 1.24 26.58
C VAL A 557 -23.67 2.43 26.99
N ALA A 558 -24.87 2.58 26.41
CA ALA A 558 -25.81 3.63 26.83
C ALA A 558 -26.22 3.46 28.30
N GLU A 559 -26.44 2.23 28.75
CA GLU A 559 -26.79 1.93 30.15
C GLU A 559 -25.63 2.26 31.10
N LEU A 560 -24.39 1.87 30.76
CA LEU A 560 -23.20 2.26 31.54
C LEU A 560 -23.09 3.79 31.66
N ARG A 561 -23.33 4.53 30.58
CA ARG A 561 -23.31 5.99 30.59
C ARG A 561 -24.42 6.59 31.44
N ARG A 562 -25.59 5.94 31.50
CA ARG A 562 -26.73 6.34 32.36
C ARG A 562 -26.38 6.27 33.85
N HIS A 563 -25.54 5.30 34.22
CA HIS A 563 -24.96 5.20 35.57
C HIS A 563 -23.85 6.23 35.85
N GLY A 564 -23.41 7.01 34.85
CA GLY A 564 -22.36 8.02 35.01
C GLY A 564 -20.95 7.57 34.61
N VAL A 565 -20.83 6.42 33.91
CA VAL A 565 -19.55 5.99 33.31
C VAL A 565 -19.18 6.90 32.15
N ASP A 566 -18.13 7.69 32.34
CA ASP A 566 -17.67 8.70 31.39
C ASP A 566 -16.17 8.97 31.56
N ASP A 567 -15.48 9.45 30.52
CA ASP A 567 -14.07 9.82 30.60
C ASP A 567 -13.85 11.17 31.29
N LYS A 568 -14.77 12.12 31.16
CA LYS A 568 -14.57 13.50 31.60
C LYS A 568 -15.22 13.77 32.95
N THR A 569 -16.50 13.42 33.10
CA THR A 569 -17.25 13.73 34.33
C THR A 569 -16.71 12.96 35.54
N THR A 570 -16.08 11.81 35.36
CA THR A 570 -15.47 11.04 36.46
C THR A 570 -14.14 11.61 36.98
N GLN A 571 -13.53 12.54 36.23
CA GLN A 571 -12.17 13.04 36.49
C GLN A 571 -12.10 14.54 36.80
N TYR A 572 -12.81 15.39 36.06
CA TYR A 572 -12.57 16.83 36.10
C TYR A 572 -13.74 17.61 36.75
N PRO A 573 -13.48 18.46 37.77
CA PRO A 573 -14.51 19.31 38.38
C PRO A 573 -15.20 20.26 37.41
N SER A 574 -14.56 20.63 36.28
CA SER A 574 -15.13 21.54 35.27
C SER A 574 -16.41 21.02 34.60
N TYR A 575 -16.70 19.72 34.72
CA TYR A 575 -17.93 19.12 34.19
C TYR A 575 -19.04 18.99 35.24
N HIS A 576 -18.86 19.59 36.42
CA HIS A 576 -19.83 19.59 37.51
C HIS A 576 -20.18 21.03 37.94
N PRO A 577 -21.39 21.27 38.46
CA PRO A 577 -21.72 22.57 39.05
C PRO A 577 -20.80 22.88 40.24
N PRO A 578 -20.16 24.07 40.31
CA PRO A 578 -19.39 24.46 41.48
C PRO A 578 -20.25 24.47 42.76
N PRO A 579 -19.77 23.97 43.91
CA PRO A 579 -18.39 23.56 44.21
C PRO A 579 -18.11 22.05 44.06
N THR A 580 -19.03 21.27 43.48
CA THR A 580 -18.98 19.81 43.46
C THR A 580 -17.75 19.26 42.73
N ILE A 581 -17.07 18.30 43.36
CA ILE A 581 -15.98 17.53 42.74
C ILE A 581 -16.47 16.16 42.27
N PRO A 582 -15.77 15.48 41.33
CA PRO A 582 -16.18 14.16 40.86
C PRO A 582 -16.37 13.12 41.98
N ASN A 583 -15.58 13.16 43.05
CA ASN A 583 -15.72 12.24 44.19
C ASN A 583 -17.09 12.38 44.90
N GLU A 584 -17.70 13.57 44.84
CA GLU A 584 -19.00 13.85 45.47
C GLU A 584 -20.18 13.68 44.49
N ALA A 585 -19.90 13.64 43.18
CA ALA A 585 -20.91 13.63 42.13
C ALA A 585 -21.58 12.26 41.90
N PHE A 586 -20.94 11.17 42.33
CA PHE A 586 -21.43 9.80 42.12
C PHE A 586 -21.72 9.14 43.47
N LEU A 587 -22.95 8.63 43.63
CA LEU A 587 -23.38 7.97 44.86
C LEU A 587 -22.83 6.55 44.92
N ALA A 588 -22.32 6.17 46.09
CA ALA A 588 -21.93 4.79 46.36
C ALA A 588 -23.17 3.87 46.36
N GLY A 589 -23.03 2.68 45.78
CA GLY A 589 -24.06 1.65 45.72
C GLY A 589 -24.30 1.08 44.31
N GLU A 590 -23.92 1.80 43.26
CA GLU A 590 -24.11 1.36 41.86
C GLU A 590 -22.87 0.67 41.25
N GLU A 591 -21.73 0.68 41.96
CA GLU A 591 -20.46 0.15 41.46
C GLU A 591 -20.55 -1.31 41.03
N GLN A 592 -21.24 -2.13 41.83
CA GLN A 592 -21.35 -3.56 41.58
C GLN A 592 -22.16 -3.85 40.31
N GLU A 593 -23.21 -3.06 40.06
CA GLU A 593 -24.03 -3.21 38.86
C GLU A 593 -23.27 -2.74 37.61
N VAL A 594 -22.56 -1.61 37.71
CA VAL A 594 -21.71 -1.10 36.63
C VAL A 594 -20.62 -2.12 36.25
N LEU A 595 -19.98 -2.76 37.23
CA LEU A 595 -19.01 -3.83 36.98
C LEU A 595 -19.65 -5.05 36.30
N ARG A 596 -20.86 -5.45 36.74
CA ARG A 596 -21.59 -6.57 36.15
C ARG A 596 -21.94 -6.31 34.69
N LEU A 597 -22.41 -5.10 34.37
CA LEU A 597 -22.72 -4.68 33.00
C LEU A 597 -21.47 -4.66 32.13
N ALA A 598 -20.37 -4.10 32.63
CA ALA A 598 -19.09 -4.06 31.91
C ALA A 598 -18.50 -5.46 31.67
N GLN A 599 -18.56 -6.35 32.66
CA GLN A 599 -18.12 -7.74 32.50
C GLN A 599 -18.93 -8.46 31.42
N GLY A 600 -20.26 -8.32 31.43
CA GLY A 600 -21.12 -8.91 30.39
C GLY A 600 -20.77 -8.43 28.99
N LEU A 601 -20.45 -7.13 28.83
CA LEU A 601 -19.98 -6.56 27.56
C LEU A 601 -18.63 -7.18 27.12
N LEU A 602 -17.66 -7.26 28.03
CA LEU A 602 -16.35 -7.87 27.75
C LEU A 602 -16.48 -9.36 27.37
N ASP A 603 -17.35 -10.10 28.03
CA ASP A 603 -17.59 -11.52 27.74
C ASP A 603 -18.16 -11.73 26.33
N VAL A 604 -19.09 -10.86 25.89
CA VAL A 604 -19.64 -10.88 24.52
C VAL A 604 -18.53 -10.64 23.49
N LEU A 605 -17.67 -9.64 23.73
CA LEU A 605 -16.55 -9.34 22.83
C LEU A 605 -15.52 -10.48 22.81
N GLN A 606 -15.15 -11.02 23.97
CA GLN A 606 -14.22 -12.13 24.08
C GLN A 606 -14.74 -13.39 23.36
N ALA A 607 -16.01 -13.72 23.54
CA ALA A 607 -16.64 -14.84 22.85
C ALA A 607 -16.71 -14.64 21.33
N HIS A 608 -16.91 -13.41 20.87
CA HIS A 608 -16.87 -13.08 19.45
C HIS A 608 -15.47 -13.26 18.87
N MET A 609 -14.43 -12.75 19.56
CA MET A 609 -13.05 -12.81 19.08
C MET A 609 -12.46 -14.22 19.11
N ALA A 610 -12.84 -15.07 20.07
CA ALA A 610 -12.34 -16.45 20.18
C ALA A 610 -12.86 -17.39 19.08
N ARG A 611 -13.87 -16.98 18.31
CA ARG A 611 -14.52 -17.78 17.24
C ARG A 611 -13.99 -17.46 15.83
N ARG A 612 -13.10 -16.48 15.71
CA ARG A 612 -12.40 -16.08 14.48
C ARG A 612 -10.93 -16.43 14.61
#